data_AF-A0A832DA32-F1
#
_entry.id   AF-A0A832DA32-F1
#
_cell.length_a   1.000
_cell.length_b   1.000
_cell.length_c   1.000
_cell.angle_alpha   90.00
_cell.angle_beta   90.00
_cell.angle_gamma   90.00
#
_symmetry.space_group_name_H-M   'P 1'
#
loop_
_entity.id
_entity.type
_entity.pdbx_description
1 polymer ?
#
loop_
_entity_poly.entity_id
_entity_poly.type
_entity_poly.pdbx_seq_one_letter_code
_entity_poly.pdbx_strand_id
1 'polypeptide(L)'
;MVLAPLGEELFFRGMVYPTLRERVGILWGTVISSAIFTLIHFNPIETFLPLFVLAVSLTLAYELTSNILASVVAHSIFNLANFIAVNLTKTG
;
A
#
# COMPACT_ATOMS: atom_id res chain seq x y z
N MET A 1 11.69 -5.95 -6.01
CA MET A 1 11.40 -7.35 -5.64
C MET A 1 10.01 -7.69 -6.16
N VAL A 2 9.88 -8.57 -7.16
CA VAL A 2 8.62 -8.83 -7.88
C VAL A 2 7.55 -9.46 -6.96
N LEU A 3 7.96 -10.17 -5.90
CA LEU A 3 7.05 -10.78 -4.92
C LEU A 3 6.76 -9.92 -3.69
N ALA A 4 7.49 -8.82 -3.49
CA ALA A 4 7.27 -7.95 -2.32
C ALA A 4 5.83 -7.41 -2.26
N PRO A 5 5.24 -6.91 -3.36
CA PRO A 5 3.85 -6.45 -3.33
C PRO A 5 2.86 -7.54 -2.94
N LEU A 6 3.05 -8.78 -3.41
CA LEU A 6 2.12 -9.87 -3.08
C LEU A 6 2.13 -10.19 -1.58
N GLY A 7 3.32 -10.33 -0.98
CA GLY A 7 3.44 -10.62 0.45
C GLY A 7 2.88 -9.49 1.32
N GLU A 8 3.19 -8.24 0.96
CA GLU A 8 2.69 -7.05 1.65
C GLU A 8 1.17 -6.95 1.58
N GLU A 9 0.57 -7.13 0.40
CA GLU A 9 -0.89 -7.07 0.25
C GLU A 9 -1.60 -8.22 0.98
N LEU A 10 -1.05 -9.44 0.95
CA LEU A 10 -1.61 -10.56 1.70
C LEU A 10 -1.63 -10.27 3.21
N PHE A 11 -0.56 -9.69 3.74
CA PHE A 11 -0.51 -9.34 5.15
C PHE A 11 -1.43 -8.17 5.48
N PHE A 12 -1.33 -7.05 4.76
CA PHE A 12 -2.06 -5.84 5.10
C PHE A 12 -3.54 -5.90 4.74
N ARG A 13 -3.90 -6.42 3.56
CA ARG A 13 -5.29 -6.45 3.06
C ARG A 13 -5.96 -7.79 3.36
N GLY A 14 -5.19 -8.87 3.45
CA GLY A 14 -5.71 -10.18 3.84
C GLY A 14 -5.85 -10.39 5.35
N MET A 15 -5.08 -9.68 6.19
CA MET A 15 -5.09 -9.91 7.65
C MET A 15 -5.30 -8.63 8.48
N VAL A 16 -4.42 -7.63 8.32
CA VAL A 16 -4.41 -6.45 9.20
C VAL A 16 -5.67 -5.59 9.02
N TYR A 17 -5.97 -5.17 7.80
CA TYR A 17 -7.12 -4.32 7.50
C TYR A 17 -8.45 -4.99 7.84
N PRO A 18 -8.76 -6.24 7.44
CA PRO A 18 -10.00 -6.90 7.84
C PRO A 18 -10.19 -6.93 9.36
N THR A 19 -9.14 -7.27 10.11
CA THR A 19 -9.18 -7.31 11.58
C THR A 19 -9.47 -5.92 12.18
N LEU A 20 -8.85 -4.87 11.64
CA LEU A 20 -9.08 -3.50 12.12
C LEU A 20 -10.47 -3.00 11.71
N ARG A 21 -10.88 -3.24 10.47
CA ARG A 21 -12.20 -2.89 9.93
C ARG A 21 -13.32 -3.44 10.80
N GLU A 22 -13.22 -4.70 11.23
CA GLU A 22 -14.20 -5.31 12.13
C GLU A 22 -14.27 -4.66 13.51
N ARG A 23 -13.14 -4.15 14.02
CA ARG A 23 -13.05 -3.59 15.38
C ARG A 23 -13.37 -2.10 15.46
N VAL A 24 -12.94 -1.32 14.47
CA VAL A 24 -12.99 0.15 14.50
C VAL A 24 -13.70 0.77 13.29
N GLY A 25 -14.26 -0.05 12.41
CA GLY A 25 -14.97 0.38 11.21
C GLY A 25 -14.05 0.71 10.03
N ILE A 26 -14.66 0.98 8.87
CA ILE A 26 -13.97 1.17 7.59
C ILE A 26 -13.00 2.35 7.65
N LEU A 27 -13.46 3.52 8.13
CA LEU A 27 -12.64 4.74 8.14
C LEU A 27 -11.37 4.56 8.97
N TRP A 28 -11.51 4.18 10.24
CA TRP A 28 -10.36 4.01 11.13
C TRP A 28 -9.53 2.78 10.78
N GLY A 29 -10.14 1.70 10.30
CA GLY A 29 -9.43 0.53 9.79
C GLY A 29 -8.51 0.89 8.62
N THR A 30 -8.99 1.73 7.70
CA THR A 30 -8.20 2.21 6.55
C THR A 30 -7.05 3.10 7.02
N VAL A 31 -7.33 4.09 7.88
CA VAL A 31 -6.30 5.02 8.37
C VAL A 31 -5.23 4.28 9.16
N ILE A 32 -5.60 3.41 10.10
CA ILE A 32 -4.65 2.70 10.97
C ILE A 32 -3.83 1.69 10.15
N SER A 33 -4.46 0.88 9.30
CA SER A 33 -3.74 -0.09 8.46
C SER A 33 -2.73 0.62 7.54
N SER A 34 -3.15 1.73 6.93
CA SER A 34 -2.29 2.53 6.04
C SER A 34 -1.15 3.20 6.80
N ALA A 35 -1.38 3.69 8.02
CA ALA A 35 -0.33 4.27 8.86
C ALA A 35 0.71 3.20 9.26
N ILE A 36 0.27 2.01 9.66
CA ILE A 36 1.18 0.90 9.97
C ILE A 36 2.00 0.54 8.74
N PHE A 37 1.36 0.40 7.57
CA PHE A 37 2.05 0.14 6.31
C PHE A 37 3.16 1.18 6.06
N THR A 38 2.85 2.48 6.12
CA THR A 38 3.85 3.52 5.88
C THR A 38 5.00 3.50 6.90
N LEU A 39 4.69 3.32 8.19
CA LEU A 39 5.68 3.39 9.26
C LEU A 39 6.72 2.25 9.20
N ILE A 40 6.32 1.04 8.79
CA ILE A 40 7.25 -0.11 8.72
C ILE A 40 8.26 -0.03 7.57
N HIS A 41 8.08 0.90 6.63
CA HIS A 41 8.97 1.03 5.48
C HIS A 41 10.24 1.85 5.79
N PHE A 42 10.34 2.47 6.97
CA PHE A 42 11.53 3.20 7.45
C PHE A 42 12.17 4.16 6.41
N ASN A 43 11.34 4.76 5.56
CA ASN A 43 11.81 5.62 4.48
C ASN A 43 11.99 7.09 4.93
N PRO A 44 12.73 7.91 4.16
CA PRO A 44 12.85 9.34 4.39
C PRO A 44 11.48 10.04 4.47
N ILE A 45 11.38 11.10 5.28
CA ILE A 45 10.11 11.77 5.59
C ILE A 45 9.38 12.30 4.35
N GLU A 46 10.12 12.66 3.31
CA GLU A 46 9.61 13.08 2.00
C GLU A 46 8.80 12.01 1.26
N THR A 47 9.06 10.73 1.54
CA THR A 47 8.32 9.59 0.94
C THR A 47 7.13 9.14 1.79
N PHE A 48 7.02 9.64 3.03
CA PHE A 48 5.98 9.23 3.97
C PHE A 48 4.57 9.50 3.42
N LEU A 49 4.32 10.73 2.98
CA LEU A 49 3.01 11.12 2.47
C LEU A 49 2.61 10.34 1.19
N PRO A 50 3.49 10.21 0.17
CA PRO A 50 3.21 9.34 -0.98
C PRO A 50 2.88 7.89 -0.60
N LEU A 51 3.63 7.29 0.34
CA LEU A 51 3.40 5.92 0.78
C LEU A 51 2.10 5.77 1.56
N PHE A 52 1.74 6.75 2.39
CA PHE A 52 0.47 6.74 3.11
C PHE A 52 -0.72 6.84 2.15
N VAL A 53 -0.64 7.76 1.17
CA VAL A 53 -1.67 7.89 0.14
C VAL A 53 -1.81 6.61 -0.67
N LEU A 54 -0.70 6.00 -1.11
CA LEU A 54 -0.72 4.69 -1.76
C LEU A 54 -1.41 3.65 -0.89
N ALA A 55 -1.03 3.54 0.38
CA ALA A 55 -1.58 2.54 1.28
C ALA A 55 -3.10 2.73 1.50
N VAL A 56 -3.57 3.97 1.60
CA VAL A 56 -5.00 4.29 1.65
C VAL A 56 -5.69 3.86 0.35
N SER A 57 -5.13 4.20 -0.81
CA SER A 57 -5.71 3.85 -2.11
C SER A 57 -5.82 2.34 -2.31
N LEU A 58 -4.79 1.57 -1.93
CA LEU A 58 -4.79 0.11 -2.00
C LEU A 58 -5.83 -0.49 -1.04
N THR A 59 -5.93 0.03 0.17
CA THR A 59 -6.95 -0.42 1.14
C THR A 59 -8.37 -0.15 0.66
N LEU A 60 -8.62 1.02 0.07
CA LEU A 60 -9.91 1.33 -0.54
C LEU A 60 -10.20 0.47 -1.78
N ALA A 61 -9.19 0.20 -2.61
CA ALA A 61 -9.33 -0.72 -3.74
C ALA A 61 -9.73 -2.12 -3.27
N TYR A 62 -9.10 -2.63 -2.22
CA TYR A 62 -9.50 -3.89 -1.59
C TYR A 62 -10.92 -3.82 -1.00
N GLU A 63 -11.27 -2.80 -0.24
CA GLU A 63 -12.61 -2.68 0.38
C GLU A 63 -13.72 -2.64 -0.68
N LEU A 64 -13.51 -1.91 -1.78
CA LEU A 64 -14.49 -1.76 -2.84
C LEU A 64 -14.63 -2.99 -3.72
N THR A 65 -13.56 -3.78 -3.88
CA THR A 65 -13.53 -4.92 -4.81
C THR A 65 -13.59 -6.28 -4.12
N SER A 66 -13.30 -6.33 -2.82
CA SER A 66 -13.04 -7.57 -2.06
C SER A 66 -12.00 -8.47 -2.73
N ASN A 67 -11.10 -7.91 -3.53
CA ASN A 67 -10.14 -8.64 -4.34
C ASN A 67 -8.71 -8.18 -4.03
N ILE A 68 -7.93 -9.06 -3.39
CA ILE A 68 -6.52 -8.80 -3.07
C ILE A 68 -5.70 -8.58 -4.35
N LEU A 69 -6.02 -9.28 -5.44
CA LEU A 69 -5.26 -9.14 -6.70
C LEU A 69 -5.38 -7.74 -7.29
N ALA A 70 -6.51 -7.05 -7.10
CA ALA A 70 -6.67 -5.66 -7.53
C ALA A 70 -5.64 -4.75 -6.84
N SER A 71 -5.42 -4.96 -5.54
CA SER A 71 -4.41 -4.21 -4.78
C SER A 71 -3.00 -4.62 -5.17
N VAL A 72 -2.74 -5.92 -5.37
CA VAL A 72 -1.42 -6.41 -5.80
C VAL A 72 -1.01 -5.81 -7.15
N VAL A 73 -1.94 -5.78 -8.12
CA VAL A 73 -1.68 -5.22 -9.44
C VAL A 73 -1.46 -3.71 -9.34
N ALA A 74 -2.33 -2.97 -8.64
CA ALA A 74 -2.17 -1.52 -8.46
C ALA A 74 -0.84 -1.16 -7.78
N HIS A 75 -0.47 -1.89 -6.73
CA HIS A 75 0.79 -1.71 -6.02
C HIS A 75 1.99 -2.01 -6.93
N SER A 76 1.93 -3.12 -7.69
CA SER A 76 2.99 -3.49 -8.63
C SER A 76 3.19 -2.43 -9.72
N ILE A 77 2.10 -1.86 -10.25
CA ILE A 77 2.14 -0.77 -11.23
C ILE A 77 2.78 0.48 -10.62
N PHE A 78 2.39 0.87 -9.41
CA PHE A 78 2.98 2.02 -8.72
C PHE A 78 4.49 1.85 -8.52
N ASN A 79 4.93 0.67 -8.08
CA ASN A 79 6.35 0.38 -7.89
C ASN A 79 7.13 0.40 -9.21
N LEU A 80 6.55 -0.15 -10.28
CA LEU A 80 7.17 -0.11 -11.61
C LEU A 80 7.28 1.33 -12.14
N ALA A 81 6.23 2.14 -12.00
CA ALA A 81 6.23 3.54 -12.43
C ALA A 81 7.30 4.36 -11.68
N ASN A 82 7.39 4.19 -10.35
CA ASN A 82 8.43 4.85 -9.55
C ASN A 82 9.83 4.36 -9.91
N PHE A 83 10.02 3.06 -10.12
CA PHE A 83 11.30 2.53 -10.56
C PHE A 83 11.74 3.18 -11.87
N ILE A 84 10.86 3.28 -12.86
CA ILE A 84 11.17 3.94 -14.14
C ILE A 84 11.49 5.43 -13.92
N ALA A 85 10.65 6.16 -13.18
CA ALA A 85 10.84 7.59 -12.95
C ALA A 85 12.16 7.92 -12.24
N VAL A 86 12.53 7.14 -11.23
CA VAL A 86 13.80 7.30 -10.50
C VAL A 86 14.99 7.00 -11.40
N ASN A 87 14.90 6.03 -12.31
CA ASN A 87 16.01 5.74 -13.22
C ASN A 87 16.17 6.81 -14.31
N LEU A 88 15.07 7.38 -14.83
CA LEU A 88 15.12 8.46 -15.81
C LEU A 88 15.75 9.75 -15.25
N THR A 89 15.49 10.06 -13.98
CA THR A 89 16.03 11.24 -13.30
C THR A 89 17.50 11.09 -12.90
N LYS A 90 18.02 9.86 -12.79
CA LYS A 90 19.43 9.57 -12.48
C LYS A 90 20.34 9.58 -13.71
N THR A 91 19.78 9.49 -14.91
CA THR A 91 20.53 9.48 -16.18
C THR A 91 20.71 10.86 -16.82
N GLY A 92 20.23 11.92 -16.17
CA GLY A 92 20.36 13.32 -16.61
C GLY A 92 21.44 14.10 -15.86
#